data_AF-A0A920MH50-F1
#
_entry.id   AF-A0A920MH50-F1
#
_cell.length_a   1.000
_cell.length_b   1.000
_cell.length_c   1.000
_cell.angle_alpha   90.00
_cell.angle_beta   90.00
_cell.angle_gamma   90.00
#
_symmetry.space_group_name_H-M   'P 1'
#
loop_
_entity.id
_entity.type
_entity.pdbx_description
1 polymer ?
#
loop_
_entity_poly.entity_id
_entity_poly.type
_entity_poly.pdbx_seq_one_letter_code
_entity_poly.pdbx_strand_id
1 'polypeptide(L)' 'MLERRLDNVVYRFGFGATRAESRQLVSHKNILVNGELVNVPHIKLIQKIRFL' A
#
# COMPACT_ATOMS: atom_id res chain seq x y z
N MET A 1 6.09 13.03 -9.01
CA MET A 1 5.09 11.95 -9.20
C MET A 1 5.29 10.82 -8.15
N LEU A 2 5.35 11.13 -6.84
CA LEU A 2 5.64 10.16 -5.76
C LEU A 2 4.46 9.92 -4.80
N GLU A 3 3.48 10.83 -4.76
CA GLU A 3 2.36 10.75 -3.81
C GLU A 3 1.40 9.58 -4.04
N ARG A 4 1.34 9.04 -5.26
CA ARG A 4 0.43 7.95 -5.63
C ARG A 4 1.01 6.56 -5.40
N ARG A 5 2.20 6.43 -4.81
CA ARG A 5 2.80 5.11 -4.55
C ARG A 5 2.05 4.39 -3.44
N LEU A 6 1.83 3.09 -3.62
CA LEU A 6 1.15 2.25 -2.66
C LEU A 6 1.77 2.36 -1.26
N ASP A 7 3.11 2.33 -1.14
CA ASP A 7 3.80 2.52 0.15
C ASP A 7 3.44 3.84 0.85
N ASN A 8 3.37 4.93 0.09
CA ASN A 8 3.12 6.26 0.62
C ASN A 8 1.65 6.46 0.98
N VAL A 9 0.75 5.83 0.23
CA VAL A 9 -0.68 5.84 0.51
C VAL A 9 -0.98 5.03 1.77
N VAL A 10 -0.41 3.82 1.91
CA VAL A 10 -0.55 2.96 3.10
C VAL A 10 -0.02 3.65 4.36
N TYR A 11 1.12 4.33 4.25
CA TYR A 11 1.66 5.15 5.33
C TYR A 11 0.72 6.32 5.69
N ARG A 12 0.19 7.06 4.70
CA ARG A 12 -0.71 8.19 4.95
C ARG A 12 -2.08 7.80 5.48
N PHE A 13 -2.56 6.60 5.18
CA PHE A 13 -3.78 6.05 5.76
C PHE A 13 -3.59 5.58 7.21
N GLY A 14 -2.35 5.55 7.72
CA GLY A 14 -2.07 5.16 9.10
C GLY A 14 -2.02 3.64 9.32
N PHE A 15 -1.89 2.85 8.25
CA PHE A 15 -1.78 1.38 8.36
C PHE A 15 -0.41 0.90 8.85
N GLY A 16 0.63 1.73 8.77
CA GLY A 16 1.94 1.46 9.35
C GLY A 16 2.47 2.70 10.07
N ALA A 17 3.13 2.51 11.21
CA ALA A 17 3.73 3.60 11.99
C ALA A 17 4.92 4.23 11.26
N THR A 18 5.59 3.47 10.39
CA THR A 18 6.69 3.96 9.54
C THR A 18 6.51 3.62 8.07
N ARG A 19 7.22 4.33 7.19
CA ARG A 19 7.27 4.00 5.74
C ARG A 19 7.86 2.62 5.48
N ALA A 20 8.82 2.18 6.30
CA ALA A 20 9.45 0.87 6.17
C ALA A 20 8.46 -0.25 6.53
N GLU A 21 7.71 -0.07 7.61
CA GLU A 21 6.65 -0.98 8.04
C GLU A 21 5.51 -1.04 7.01
N SER A 22 5.09 0.11 6.47
CA SER A 22 4.10 0.18 5.40
C SER A 22 4.55 -0.60 4.15
N ARG A 23 5.84 -0.56 3.82
CA ARG A 23 6.43 -1.38 2.75
C ARG A 23 6.40 -2.87 3.08
N GLN A 24 6.72 -3.26 4.30
CA GLN A 24 6.62 -4.65 4.74
C GLN A 24 5.19 -5.16 4.62
N LEU A 25 4.20 -4.41 5.11
CA LEU A 25 2.79 -4.77 5.00
C LEU A 25 2.35 -5.02 3.55
N VAL A 26 2.83 -4.18 2.62
CA VAL A 26 2.60 -4.39 1.18
C VAL A 26 3.31 -5.66 0.68
N SER A 27 4.60 -5.83 0.98
CA SER A 27 5.36 -7.00 0.51
C SER A 27 4.85 -8.33 1.07
N HIS A 28 4.27 -8.32 2.27
CA HIS A 28 3.68 -9.48 2.94
C HIS A 28 2.27 -9.82 2.45
N LYS A 29 1.78 -9.22 1.35
CA LYS A 29 0.50 -9.56 0.72
C LYS A 29 -0.75 -9.24 1.56
N ASN A 30 -0.64 -8.33 2.52
CA ASN A 30 -1.76 -7.96 3.42
C ASN A 30 -2.71 -6.89 2.84
N ILE A 31 -2.52 -6.48 1.58
CA ILE A 31 -3.26 -5.36 0.99
C ILE A 31 -3.93 -5.79 -0.31
N LEU A 32 -5.24 -5.57 -0.38
CA LEU A 32 -6.02 -5.70 -1.59
C LEU A 32 -6.22 -4.32 -2.23
N VAL A 33 -5.90 -4.22 -3.50
CA VAL A 33 -6.23 -3.05 -4.34
C VAL A 33 -7.30 -3.51 -5.31
N ASN A 34 -8.50 -2.93 -5.22
CA ASN A 34 -9.63 -3.30 -6.08
C ASN A 34 -10.00 -4.80 -6.07
N GLY A 35 -9.73 -5.50 -4.96
CA GLY A 35 -9.99 -6.94 -4.82
C GLY A 35 -8.85 -7.85 -5.30
N GLU A 36 -7.80 -7.28 -5.89
CA GLU A 36 -6.59 -8.02 -6.25
C GLU A 36 -5.48 -7.82 -5.21
N LEU A 37 -4.75 -8.90 -4.95
CA LEU A 37 -3.71 -8.92 -3.95
C LEU A 37 -2.42 -8.33 -4.53
N VAL A 38 -1.97 -7.21 -3.97
CA VAL A 38 -0.83 -6.45 -4.50
C VAL A 38 0.35 -6.53 -3.54
N ASN A 39 1.49 -7.00 -4.04
CA ASN A 39 2.74 -7.13 -3.30
C ASN A 39 3.83 -6.14 -3.75
N VAL A 40 3.56 -5.29 -4.75
CA VAL A 40 4.53 -4.37 -5.33
C VAL A 40 4.35 -2.95 -4.73
N PRO A 41 5.26 -2.49 -3.86
CA PRO A 41 5.11 -1.19 -3.18
C PRO A 41 5.20 0.02 -4.10
N HIS A 42 5.82 -0.12 -5.28
CA HIS A 42 6.00 0.97 -6.24
C HIS A 42 4.81 1.18 -7.20
N ILE A 43 3.72 0.41 -7.06
CA ILE A 43 2.55 0.58 -7.92
C ILE A 43 1.90 1.95 -7.68
N LYS A 44 1.50 2.58 -8.78
CA LYS A 44 0.80 3.86 -8.78
C LYS A 44 -0.69 3.61 -8.61
N LEU A 45 -1.22 3.96 -7.44
CA LEU A 45 -2.63 3.85 -7.14
C LEU A 45 -3.44 4.98 -7.79
N ILE A 46 -4.57 4.57 -8.37
CA ILE A 46 -5.68 5.43 -8.81
C ILE A 46 -7.01 4.85 -8.29
N GLN A 47 -6.96 3.88 -7.37
CA GLN A 47 -8.02 2.91 -7.11
C GLN A 47 -8.30 2.74 -5.61
N LYS A 48 -9.44 2.13 -5.27
CA LYS A 48 -9.91 1.89 -3.90
C LYS A 48 -9.08 0.80 -3.20
N ILE A 49 -8.61 1.08 -1.99
CA ILE A 49 -7.79 0.16 -1.17
C ILE A 49 -8.69 -0.51 -0.13
N ARG A 50 -8.47 -1.80 0.10
CA ARG A 50 -9.10 -2.57 1.18
C ARG A 50 -8.02 -3.37 1.91
N PHE A 51 -8.05 -3.35 3.23
CA PHE A 51 -7.23 -4.22 4.06
C PHE A 51 -7.93 -5.58 4.22
N LEU A 52 -7.17 -6.67 4.19
CA LEU A 52 -7.67 -8.03 4.44
C LEU A 52 -7.83 -8.30 5.94
#